data_AF-A0A5N8HAX8-F1
#
_entry.id   AF-A0A5N8HAX8-F1
#
_cell.length_a   1.000
_cell.length_b   1.000
_cell.length_c   1.000
_cell.angle_alpha   90.00
_cell.angle_beta   90.00
_cell.angle_gamma   90.00
#
_symmetry.space_group_name_H-M   'P 1'
#
loop_
_entity.id
_entity.type
_entity.pdbx_description
1 polymer ?
#
loop_
_entity_poly.entity_id
_entity_poly.type
_entity_poly.pdbx_seq_one_letter_code
_entity_poly.pdbx_strand_id
1 'polypeptide(L)'
;MNNSELETLIRNILREQLVPATPRTQRNAIFQTVDEAVCAAHQAFLRFQQCPLKTRSAIISAIREELMPRLTELAEESAKETGMGNKEDKYLKNKAALDNTPGIEDLTTTALTGDGGMVLFEYSPFGVIGSVTPSTNPTETIINNSISMLAAGNSVYFSPHPG
;
A
#
# COMPACT_ATOMS: atom_id res chain seq x y z
N MET A 1 9.67 -27.21 36.96
CA MET A 1 9.34 -27.34 35.53
C MET A 1 10.37 -28.26 34.92
N ASN A 2 9.96 -29.46 34.50
CA ASN A 2 10.86 -30.44 33.90
C ASN A 2 11.13 -30.07 32.44
N ASN A 3 12.32 -30.36 31.90
CA ASN A 3 12.70 -30.03 30.51
C ASN A 3 11.68 -30.55 29.47
N SER A 4 11.05 -31.69 29.74
CA SER A 4 10.02 -32.28 28.87
C SER A 4 8.72 -31.45 28.83
N GLU A 5 8.34 -30.81 29.94
CA GLU A 5 7.17 -29.93 30.01
C GLU A 5 7.43 -28.64 29.22
N LEU A 6 8.65 -28.11 29.31
CA LEU A 6 9.07 -26.91 28.59
C LEU A 6 9.12 -27.17 27.08
N GLU A 7 9.66 -28.31 26.64
CA GLU A 7 9.66 -28.69 25.22
C GLU A 7 8.24 -28.87 24.68
N THR A 8 7.34 -29.46 25.47
CA THR A 8 5.95 -29.65 25.07
C THR A 8 5.23 -28.30 24.92
N LEU A 9 5.48 -27.37 25.85
CA LEU A 9 4.95 -26.01 25.78
C LEU A 9 5.48 -25.26 24.55
N ILE A 10 6.79 -25.32 24.29
CA ILE A 10 7.41 -24.70 23.11
C ILE A 10 6.84 -25.29 21.82
N ARG A 11 6.68 -26.61 21.74
CA ARG A 11 6.09 -27.28 20.57
C ARG A 11 4.64 -26.85 20.35
N ASN A 12 3.85 -26.70 21.41
CA ASN A 12 2.47 -26.27 21.31
C ASN A 12 2.36 -24.81 20.85
N ILE A 13 3.18 -23.91 21.41
CA ILE A 13 3.25 -22.51 20.99
C ILE A 13 3.68 -22.40 19.52
N LEU A 14 4.72 -23.14 19.12
CA LEU A 14 5.17 -23.16 17.73
C LEU A 14 4.08 -23.72 16.79
N ARG A 15 3.31 -24.71 17.22
CA ARG A 15 2.23 -25.30 16.42
C ARG A 15 1.02 -24.37 16.28
N GLU A 16 0.70 -23.60 17.32
CA GLU A 16 -0.31 -22.53 17.27
C GLU A 16 0.14 -21.34 16.41
N GLN A 17 1.44 -21.02 16.42
CA GLN A 17 2.02 -19.95 15.58
C GLN A 17 2.22 -20.39 14.12
N LEU A 18 2.35 -21.70 13.86
CA LEU A 18 2.48 -22.32 12.53
C LEU A 18 1.11 -22.73 11.97
N VAL A 19 0.13 -21.84 12.01
CA VAL A 19 -1.05 -22.00 11.15
C VAL A 19 -0.54 -22.04 9.71
N PRO A 20 -0.75 -23.13 8.94
CA PRO A 20 -0.35 -23.15 7.55
C PRO A 20 -1.01 -21.96 6.86
N ALA A 21 -0.22 -21.17 6.13
CA ALA A 21 -0.72 -20.01 5.41
C ALA A 21 -1.96 -20.46 4.62
N THR A 22 -3.14 -19.97 5.04
CA THR A 22 -4.41 -20.22 4.35
C THR A 22 -4.14 -20.00 2.86
N PRO A 23 -4.55 -20.92 1.97
CA PRO A 23 -4.32 -20.74 0.53
C PRO A 23 -4.74 -19.33 0.18
N ARG A 24 -3.83 -18.57 -0.43
CA ARG A 24 -4.04 -17.19 -0.86
C ARG A 24 -5.22 -17.21 -1.82
N THR A 25 -6.45 -17.12 -1.31
CA THR A 25 -7.61 -16.86 -2.14
C THR A 25 -7.27 -15.58 -2.84
N GLN A 26 -7.17 -15.65 -4.16
CA GLN A 26 -6.98 -14.52 -5.04
C GLN A 26 -8.24 -13.65 -4.84
N ARG A 27 -8.20 -12.79 -3.82
CA ARG A 27 -9.29 -11.86 -3.56
C ARG A 27 -9.17 -10.80 -4.63
N ASN A 28 -10.06 -10.86 -5.62
CA ASN A 28 -10.24 -9.76 -6.54
C ASN A 28 -10.52 -8.49 -5.72
N ALA A 29 -9.64 -7.50 -5.81
CA ALA A 29 -9.79 -6.19 -5.20
C ALA A 29 -10.65 -5.24 -6.07
N ILE A 30 -11.53 -5.83 -6.87
CA ILE A 30 -12.49 -5.16 -7.76
C ILE A 30 -13.88 -5.55 -7.25
N PHE A 31 -14.70 -4.56 -6.96
CA PHE A 31 -16.02 -4.72 -6.33
C PHE A 31 -17.13 -4.23 -7.26
N GLN A 32 -18.35 -4.72 -7.05
CA GLN A 32 -19.49 -4.35 -7.89
C GLN A 32 -20.06 -2.98 -7.51
N THR A 33 -19.93 -2.59 -6.25
CA THR A 33 -20.42 -1.31 -5.73
C THR A 33 -19.32 -0.55 -5.00
N VAL A 34 -19.48 0.78 -4.94
CA VAL A 34 -18.58 1.66 -4.18
C VAL A 34 -18.63 1.31 -2.69
N ASP A 35 -19.83 1.03 -2.16
CA ASP A 35 -20.01 0.69 -0.75
C ASP A 35 -19.24 -0.57 -0.35
N GLU A 36 -19.26 -1.61 -1.20
CA GLU A 36 -18.46 -2.82 -0.99
C GLU A 36 -16.96 -2.52 -0.99
N ALA A 37 -16.49 -1.71 -1.95
CA ALA A 37 -15.09 -1.35 -2.06
C ALA A 37 -14.61 -0.54 -0.84
N VAL A 38 -15.41 0.44 -0.41
CA VAL A 38 -15.12 1.28 0.76
C VAL A 38 -15.17 0.45 2.04
N CYS A 39 -16.15 -0.45 2.19
CA CYS A 39 -16.21 -1.36 3.33
C CYS A 39 -14.98 -2.26 3.39
N ALA A 40 -14.56 -2.83 2.26
CA ALA A 40 -13.37 -3.67 2.19
C ALA A 40 -12.09 -2.88 2.52
N ALA A 41 -11.95 -1.67 1.97
CA ALA A 41 -10.84 -0.76 2.28
C ALA A 41 -10.81 -0.39 3.77
N HIS A 42 -11.98 -0.09 4.36
CA HIS A 42 -12.09 0.20 5.79
C HIS A 42 -11.62 -0.99 6.66
N GLN A 43 -12.05 -2.21 6.33
CA GLN A 43 -11.60 -3.41 7.04
C GLN A 43 -10.10 -3.65 6.88
N ALA A 44 -9.53 -3.34 5.70
CA ALA A 44 -8.09 -3.39 5.48
C ALA A 44 -7.35 -2.33 6.32
N PHE A 45 -7.86 -1.10 6.36
CA PHE A 45 -7.31 -0.01 7.16
C PHE A 45 -7.26 -0.36 8.65
N LEU A 46 -8.33 -0.93 9.21
CA LEU A 46 -8.38 -1.31 10.63
C LEU A 46 -7.26 -2.26 11.04
N ARG A 47 -6.85 -3.14 10.12
CA ARG A 47 -5.71 -4.06 10.32
C ARG A 47 -4.39 -3.36 10.03
N PHE A 48 -4.33 -2.58 8.97
CA PHE A 48 -3.12 -1.95 8.48
C PHE A 48 -2.58 -0.87 9.43
N GLN A 49 -3.47 -0.11 10.10
CA GLN A 49 -3.07 0.89 11.10
C GLN A 49 -2.33 0.28 12.30
N GLN A 50 -2.55 -1.01 12.59
CA GLN A 50 -1.89 -1.72 13.68
C GLN A 50 -0.50 -2.26 13.27
N CYS A 51 -0.15 -2.18 11.99
CA CYS A 51 1.13 -2.66 11.49
C CYS A 51 2.25 -1.64 11.72
N PRO A 52 3.49 -2.10 12.01
CA PRO A 52 4.64 -1.21 12.18
C PRO A 52 5.07 -0.57 10.84
N LEU A 53 5.82 0.54 10.91
CA LEU A 53 6.37 1.22 9.73
C LEU A 53 7.18 0.28 8.81
N LYS A 54 7.88 -0.71 9.38
CA LYS A 54 8.62 -1.72 8.60
C LYS A 54 7.70 -2.51 7.66
N THR A 55 6.46 -2.80 8.07
CA THR A 55 5.49 -3.46 7.20
C THR A 55 5.08 -2.55 6.04
N ARG A 56 4.88 -1.25 6.31
CA ARG A 56 4.57 -0.26 5.26
C ARG A 56 5.72 -0.17 4.24
N SER A 57 6.97 -0.08 4.74
CA SER A 57 8.16 -0.11 3.90
C SER A 57 8.23 -1.37 3.04
N ALA A 58 7.98 -2.55 3.62
CA ALA A 58 8.01 -3.80 2.88
C ALA A 58 6.95 -3.87 1.78
N ILE A 59 5.74 -3.36 2.05
CA ILE A 59 4.66 -3.26 1.05
C ILE A 59 5.08 -2.34 -0.09
N ILE A 60 5.64 -1.17 0.22
CA ILE A 60 6.09 -0.21 -0.81
C ILE A 60 7.21 -0.80 -1.66
N SER A 61 8.20 -1.45 -1.04
CA SER A 61 9.28 -2.13 -1.77
C SER A 61 8.72 -3.21 -2.70
N ALA A 62 7.78 -4.04 -2.21
CA ALA A 62 7.14 -5.06 -3.03
C ALA A 62 6.34 -4.46 -4.20
N ILE A 63 5.62 -3.35 -3.98
CA ILE A 63 4.92 -2.62 -5.08
C ILE A 63 5.92 -2.19 -6.15
N ARG A 64 7.07 -1.63 -5.75
CA ARG A 64 8.10 -1.18 -6.70
C ARG A 64 8.71 -2.35 -7.47
N GLU A 65 9.07 -3.42 -6.78
CA GLU A 65 9.67 -4.61 -7.39
C GLU A 65 8.72 -5.30 -8.39
N GLU A 66 7.45 -5.46 -8.03
CA GLU A 66 6.46 -6.16 -8.85
C GLU A 66 5.96 -5.33 -10.04
N LEU A 67 5.89 -4.00 -9.90
CA LEU A 67 5.43 -3.14 -11.00
C LEU A 67 6.52 -2.81 -12.02
N MET A 68 7.79 -2.77 -11.61
CA MET A 68 8.92 -2.44 -12.51
C MET A 68 8.91 -3.23 -13.83
N PRO A 69 8.80 -4.58 -13.83
CA PRO A 69 8.77 -5.34 -15.09
C PRO A 69 7.49 -5.15 -15.90
N ARG A 70 6.43 -4.58 -15.32
CA ARG A 70 5.10 -4.40 -15.94
C ARG A 70 4.88 -3.02 -16.53
N LEU A 71 5.78 -2.05 -16.28
CA LEU A 71 5.56 -0.66 -16.70
C LEU A 71 5.40 -0.51 -18.22
N THR A 72 6.09 -1.34 -19.01
CA THR A 72 5.98 -1.31 -20.46
C THR A 72 4.59 -1.75 -20.92
N GLU A 73 4.09 -2.87 -20.38
CA GLU A 73 2.74 -3.38 -20.65
C GLU A 73 1.68 -2.33 -20.28
N LEU A 74 1.77 -1.78 -19.06
CA LEU A 74 0.84 -0.75 -18.57
C LEU A 74 0.84 0.51 -19.45
N ALA A 75 2.00 0.93 -19.94
CA ALA A 75 2.11 2.09 -20.81
C ALA A 75 1.47 1.85 -22.19
N GLU A 76 1.67 0.67 -22.76
CA GLU A 76 1.07 0.26 -24.04
C GLU A 76 -0.45 0.12 -23.92
N GLU A 77 -0.94 -0.53 -22.88
CA GLU A 77 -2.37 -0.66 -22.60
C GLU A 77 -3.02 0.70 -22.39
N SER A 78 -2.41 1.58 -21.58
CA SER A 78 -2.95 2.92 -21.33
C SER A 78 -3.02 3.76 -22.60
N ALA A 79 -1.99 3.74 -23.45
CA ALA A 79 -2.02 4.45 -24.74
C ALA A 79 -3.12 3.90 -25.67
N LYS A 80 -3.27 2.57 -25.69
CA LYS A 80 -4.23 1.88 -26.54
C LYS A 80 -5.67 2.12 -26.11
N GLU A 81 -5.96 2.06 -24.82
CA GLU A 81 -7.30 2.26 -24.25
C GLU A 81 -7.76 3.70 -24.40
N THR A 82 -6.92 4.67 -23.99
CA THR A 82 -7.30 6.09 -23.95
C THR A 82 -7.17 6.77 -25.31
N GLY A 83 -6.33 6.24 -26.21
CA GLY A 83 -5.94 6.92 -27.45
C GLY A 83 -5.12 8.20 -27.24
N MET A 84 -4.65 8.47 -26.02
CA MET A 84 -3.93 9.69 -25.65
C MET A 84 -2.45 9.42 -25.38
N GLY A 85 -1.58 10.26 -25.94
CA GLY A 85 -0.13 10.16 -25.76
C GLY A 85 0.50 8.99 -26.52
N ASN A 86 1.74 8.66 -26.16
CA ASN A 86 2.49 7.53 -26.72
C ASN A 86 3.02 6.63 -25.59
N LYS A 87 3.44 5.42 -25.95
CA LYS A 87 3.88 4.40 -24.98
C LYS A 87 5.19 4.79 -24.30
N GLU A 88 6.11 5.46 -25.00
CA GLU A 88 7.43 5.83 -24.49
C GLU A 88 7.31 6.86 -23.36
N ASP A 89 6.53 7.92 -23.59
CA ASP A 89 6.29 8.96 -22.60
C ASP A 89 5.50 8.42 -21.40
N LYS A 90 4.51 7.55 -21.64
CA LYS A 90 3.76 6.89 -20.55
C LYS A 90 4.64 5.95 -19.73
N TYR A 91 5.56 5.22 -20.35
CA TYR A 91 6.56 4.42 -19.63
C TYR A 91 7.41 5.30 -18.73
N LEU A 92 7.94 6.42 -19.25
CA LEU A 92 8.75 7.35 -18.46
C LEU A 92 7.97 7.97 -17.30
N LYS A 93 6.70 8.33 -17.51
CA LYS A 93 5.82 8.82 -16.44
C LYS A 93 5.55 7.76 -15.38
N ASN A 94 5.23 6.54 -15.79
CA ASN A 94 5.02 5.41 -14.87
C ASN A 94 6.29 5.12 -14.07
N LYS A 95 7.46 5.14 -14.72
CA LYS A 95 8.76 4.96 -14.07
C LYS A 95 9.05 6.10 -13.10
N ALA A 96 8.77 7.35 -13.48
CA ALA A 96 8.91 8.49 -12.58
C ALA A 96 8.01 8.38 -11.35
N ALA A 97 6.75 7.96 -11.51
CA ALA A 97 5.88 7.67 -10.38
C ALA A 97 6.42 6.51 -9.53
N LEU A 98 6.93 5.45 -10.15
CA LEU A 98 7.45 4.29 -9.44
C LEU A 98 8.76 4.56 -8.71
N ASP A 99 9.62 5.45 -9.19
CA ASP A 99 10.93 5.70 -8.61
C ASP A 99 10.92 6.91 -7.66
N ASN A 100 10.20 7.97 -8.04
CA ASN A 100 10.31 9.27 -7.38
C ASN A 100 9.18 9.56 -6.37
N THR A 101 8.11 8.75 -6.33
CA THR A 101 7.09 8.92 -5.28
C THR A 101 7.72 8.62 -3.93
N PRO A 102 7.68 9.54 -2.94
CA PRO A 102 8.21 9.29 -1.61
C PRO A 102 7.46 8.15 -0.90
N GLY A 103 8.21 7.31 -0.18
CA GLY A 103 7.71 6.28 0.71
C GLY A 103 7.59 6.77 2.16
N ILE A 104 7.98 5.91 3.11
CA ILE A 104 7.90 6.22 4.54
C ILE A 104 8.90 7.28 4.98
N GLU A 105 9.91 7.57 4.17
CA GLU A 105 10.93 8.60 4.44
C GLU A 105 10.35 10.02 4.50
N ASP A 106 9.16 10.24 3.92
CA ASP A 106 8.45 11.53 3.98
C ASP A 106 7.73 11.74 5.33
N LEU A 107 7.58 10.67 6.13
CA LEU A 107 6.95 10.72 7.45
C LEU A 107 7.98 11.17 8.50
N THR A 108 8.15 12.48 8.62
CA THR A 108 9.10 13.07 9.56
C THR A 108 8.46 13.36 10.93
N THR A 109 9.25 13.20 11.98
CA THR A 109 8.88 13.53 13.36
C THR A 109 9.57 14.82 13.77
N THR A 110 8.82 15.78 14.33
CA THR A 110 9.40 16.99 14.94
C THR A 110 9.24 16.94 16.46
N ALA A 111 10.32 17.19 17.19
CA ALA A 111 10.31 17.24 18.65
C ALA A 111 10.68 18.64 19.16
N LEU A 112 9.84 19.22 20.01
CA LEU A 112 10.14 20.43 20.77
C LEU A 112 10.38 20.05 22.22
N THR A 113 11.51 20.48 22.77
CA THR A 113 11.91 20.20 24.16
C THR A 113 12.19 21.49 24.91
N GLY A 114 11.89 21.51 26.20
CA GLY A 114 12.19 22.64 27.09
C GLY A 114 11.82 22.31 28.53
N ASP A 115 11.88 23.31 29.40
CA ASP A 115 11.60 23.15 30.84
C ASP A 115 10.17 22.64 31.13
N GLY A 116 9.24 22.90 30.21
CA GLY A 116 7.86 22.41 30.26
C GLY A 116 7.66 20.97 29.76
N GLY A 117 8.73 20.26 29.39
CA GLY A 117 8.68 18.88 28.89
C GLY A 117 8.97 18.75 27.40
N MET A 118 8.31 17.78 26.75
CA MET A 118 8.52 17.45 25.34
C MET A 118 7.18 17.36 24.60
N VAL A 119 7.15 17.94 23.39
CA VAL A 119 6.03 17.84 22.45
C VAL A 119 6.53 17.18 21.18
N LEU A 120 5.79 16.17 20.70
CA LEU A 120 6.06 15.48 19.45
C LEU A 120 4.98 15.80 18.42
N PHE A 121 5.41 16.06 17.18
CA PHE A 121 4.54 16.19 16.02
C PHE A 121 4.84 15.04 15.07
N GLU A 122 3.81 14.29 14.71
CA GLU A 122 3.89 13.06 13.91
C GLU A 122 2.79 13.07 12.84
N TYR A 123 3.08 12.50 11.68
CA TYR A 123 2.07 12.26 10.64
C TYR A 123 1.32 10.96 10.94
N SER A 124 0.02 11.07 11.16
CA SER A 124 -0.86 9.92 11.41
C SER A 124 -1.76 9.64 10.21
N PRO A 125 -2.17 8.37 10.00
CA PRO A 125 -3.11 8.03 8.93
C PRO A 125 -4.45 8.77 9.08
N PHE A 126 -5.07 9.12 7.96
CA PHE A 126 -6.44 9.61 7.90
C PHE A 126 -7.46 8.48 7.97
N GLY A 127 -7.22 7.36 7.28
CA GLY A 127 -8.17 6.25 7.20
C GLY A 127 -8.30 5.66 5.79
N VAL A 128 -9.51 5.74 5.24
CA VAL A 128 -9.81 5.33 3.86
C VAL A 128 -9.82 6.57 2.98
N ILE A 129 -8.98 6.59 1.95
CA ILE A 129 -8.91 7.68 0.97
C ILE A 129 -9.64 7.25 -0.31
N GLY A 130 -10.51 8.12 -0.83
CA GLY A 130 -11.08 7.96 -2.16
C GLY A 130 -10.25 8.72 -3.19
N SER A 131 -9.73 8.03 -4.20
CA SER A 131 -8.88 8.59 -5.25
C SER A 131 -9.57 8.51 -6.61
N VAL A 132 -10.00 9.65 -7.14
CA VAL A 132 -10.52 9.77 -8.52
C VAL A 132 -9.34 9.97 -9.46
N THR A 133 -9.17 9.09 -10.45
CA THR A 133 -7.98 9.13 -11.33
C THR A 133 -8.34 9.56 -12.76
N PRO A 134 -7.50 10.39 -13.41
CA PRO A 134 -7.80 10.97 -14.73
C PRO A 134 -7.47 10.00 -15.87
N SER A 135 -8.06 10.23 -17.05
CA SER A 135 -7.79 9.49 -18.30
C SER A 135 -6.43 9.79 -18.92
N THR A 136 -5.88 10.98 -18.67
CA THR A 136 -4.61 11.42 -19.27
C THR A 136 -3.43 10.64 -18.70
N ASN A 137 -3.48 10.37 -17.39
CA ASN A 137 -2.41 9.80 -16.59
C ASN A 137 -2.98 8.70 -15.65
N PRO A 138 -3.61 7.64 -16.20
CA PRO A 138 -4.41 6.72 -15.39
C PRO A 138 -3.53 5.82 -14.52
N THR A 139 -2.45 5.28 -15.09
CA THR A 139 -1.58 4.32 -14.40
C THR A 139 -0.64 5.01 -13.43
N GLU A 140 0.01 6.10 -13.83
CA GLU A 140 0.99 6.81 -13.00
C GLU A 140 0.33 7.45 -11.78
N THR A 141 -0.92 7.91 -11.90
CA THR A 141 -1.69 8.46 -10.77
C THR A 141 -2.00 7.35 -9.76
N ILE A 142 -2.41 6.16 -10.21
CA ILE A 142 -2.66 5.01 -9.32
C ILE A 142 -1.38 4.58 -8.63
N ILE A 143 -0.25 4.52 -9.35
CA ILE A 143 1.06 4.15 -8.78
C ILE A 143 1.47 5.14 -7.67
N ASN A 144 1.47 6.44 -8.00
CA ASN A 144 1.84 7.50 -7.05
C ASN A 144 0.94 7.50 -5.81
N ASN A 145 -0.37 7.45 -6.01
CA ASN A 145 -1.33 7.51 -4.92
C ASN A 145 -1.26 6.25 -4.06
N SER A 146 -1.06 5.07 -4.66
CA SER A 146 -0.89 3.83 -3.90
C SER A 146 0.32 3.91 -2.97
N ILE A 147 1.48 4.30 -3.49
CA ILE A 147 2.73 4.38 -2.70
C ILE A 147 2.58 5.40 -1.56
N SER A 148 2.20 6.65 -1.89
CA SER A 148 2.13 7.73 -0.91
C SER A 148 1.07 7.47 0.19
N MET A 149 -0.13 7.02 -0.19
CA MET A 149 -1.21 6.80 0.77
C MET A 149 -0.92 5.59 1.67
N LEU A 150 -0.35 4.51 1.13
CA LEU A 150 0.06 3.35 1.93
C LEU A 150 1.23 3.66 2.85
N ALA A 151 2.19 4.50 2.41
CA ALA A 151 3.28 4.96 3.27
C ALA A 151 2.73 5.63 4.54
N ALA A 152 1.83 6.59 4.36
CA ALA A 152 1.13 7.28 5.45
C ALA A 152 0.21 6.36 6.28
N GLY A 153 0.02 5.10 5.90
CA GLY A 153 -0.75 4.09 6.64
C GLY A 153 -2.24 4.09 6.35
N ASN A 154 -2.65 4.70 5.24
CA ASN A 154 -4.03 4.71 4.79
C ASN A 154 -4.35 3.47 3.95
N SER A 155 -5.63 3.18 3.79
CA SER A 155 -6.11 2.38 2.67
C SER A 155 -6.67 3.31 1.59
N VAL A 156 -6.74 2.85 0.35
CA VAL A 156 -7.23 3.64 -0.78
C VAL A 156 -8.26 2.86 -1.59
N TYR A 157 -9.34 3.55 -1.98
CA TYR A 157 -10.28 3.14 -3.01
C TYR A 157 -10.05 4.01 -4.25
N PHE A 158 -10.00 3.40 -5.44
CA PHE A 158 -9.83 4.10 -6.70
C PHE A 158 -11.14 4.16 -7.49
N SER A 159 -11.48 5.34 -7.99
CA SER A 159 -12.55 5.57 -8.95
C SER A 159 -11.91 6.05 -10.26
N PRO A 160 -11.49 5.13 -11.14
CA PRO A 160 -10.85 5.50 -12.40
C PRO A 160 -11.82 6.15 -13.37
N HIS A 161 -11.29 7.02 -14.23
CA HIS A 161 -12.03 7.54 -15.38
C HIS A 161 -12.46 6.38 -16.30
N PRO A 162 -13.66 6.41 -16.89
CA PRO A 162 -14.17 5.31 -17.74
C PRO A 162 -13.51 5.16 -19.13
N GLY A 163 -12.51 5.96 -19.44
CA GLY A 163 -11.84 6.00 -20.76
C GLY A 163 -10.52 6.74 -20.71
#